data_AF-K4L7T1-F1
#
_entry.id   AF-K4L7T1-F1
#
_cell.length_a   1.000
_cell.length_b   1.000
_cell.length_c   1.000
_cell.angle_alpha   90.00
_cell.angle_beta   90.00
_cell.angle_gamma   90.00
#
_symmetry.space_group_name_H-M   'P 1'
#
loop_
_entity.id
_entity.type
_entity.pdbx_description
1 polymer ?
#
loop_
_entity_poly.entity_id
_entity_poly.type
_entity_poly.pdbx_seq_one_letter_code
_entity_poly.pdbx_strand_id
1 'polypeptide(L)'
;MNAVDRISKAFQSAEEIPIDDSSKMILMSDVHRGDGSWADDFSGNENLYFAALTHYYKEQYTYIELGDGDELWKYKNMSDIVPVHKDTFSLLQKFYNEGRVYFIYGNHDMVKSNDHFVQKCFNRYYDAEEKRHVPLFENVKFREGLVLRYKDSDRKILLIHGHQGSMLDYTFWGLRRFLVRYVWKKLELFGFKDPTSTAKNYHKKDSIEQNLTEWVNQEKHMLIAGHTHRPMFPDAGKPLYFNDGSCVHPRSITGIEIAEGNITLVKWNVKTKDDGTLYIGREVLAGPRDLKEYL
;
A
#
# COMPACT_ATOMS: atom_id res chain seq x y z
N MET A 1 20.40 -9.77 -11.67
CA MET A 1 19.00 -10.08 -11.33
C MET A 1 18.12 -9.12 -12.11
N ASN A 2 17.44 -9.61 -13.14
CA ASN A 2 16.49 -8.83 -13.92
C ASN A 2 15.21 -8.56 -13.09
N ALA A 3 14.19 -7.91 -13.66
CA ALA A 3 12.97 -7.60 -12.91
C ALA A 3 12.15 -8.83 -12.51
N VAL A 4 11.99 -9.78 -13.44
CA VAL A 4 11.28 -11.04 -13.20
C VAL A 4 11.94 -11.83 -12.08
N ASP A 5 13.26 -11.96 -12.09
CA ASP A 5 14.02 -12.67 -11.05
C ASP A 5 13.77 -12.09 -9.64
N ARG A 6 13.65 -10.75 -9.53
CA ARG A 6 13.36 -10.08 -8.25
C ARG A 6 11.94 -10.37 -7.76
N ILE A 7 10.98 -10.39 -8.68
CA ILE A 7 9.59 -10.74 -8.36
C ILE A 7 9.50 -12.21 -7.95
N SER A 8 10.15 -13.14 -8.68
CA SER A 8 10.19 -14.56 -8.32
C SER A 8 10.89 -14.79 -6.98
N LYS A 9 11.95 -14.03 -6.66
CA LYS A 9 12.57 -14.08 -5.33
C LYS A 9 11.57 -13.67 -4.23
N ALA A 10 10.86 -12.55 -4.41
CA ALA A 10 9.86 -12.10 -3.45
C ALA A 10 8.74 -13.14 -3.27
N PHE A 11 8.29 -13.75 -4.37
CA PHE A 11 7.29 -14.84 -4.36
C PHE A 11 7.76 -16.06 -3.56
N GLN A 12 8.98 -16.54 -3.82
CA GLN A 12 9.54 -17.75 -3.19
C GLN A 12 9.80 -17.58 -1.69
N SER A 13 10.11 -16.35 -1.24
CA SER A 13 10.36 -16.05 0.18
C SER A 13 9.13 -15.57 0.95
N ALA A 14 8.01 -15.33 0.27
CA ALA A 14 6.82 -14.75 0.88
C ALA A 14 6.13 -15.71 1.84
N GLU A 15 5.62 -15.16 2.95
CA GLU A 15 4.75 -15.90 3.86
C GLU A 15 3.41 -16.18 3.16
N GLU A 16 2.93 -17.42 3.26
CA GLU A 16 1.64 -17.83 2.71
C GLU A 16 0.53 -17.70 3.75
N ILE A 17 -0.56 -17.03 3.36
CA ILE A 17 -1.77 -16.86 4.16
C ILE A 17 -2.89 -17.64 3.47
N PRO A 18 -3.49 -18.66 4.12
CA PRO A 18 -4.62 -19.37 3.56
C PRO A 18 -5.86 -18.48 3.54
N ILE A 19 -6.63 -18.53 2.45
CA ILE A 19 -7.89 -17.81 2.30
C ILE A 19 -8.97 -18.72 1.71
N ASP A 20 -10.24 -18.36 1.95
CA ASP A 20 -11.42 -19.05 1.45
C ASP A 20 -12.58 -18.07 1.21
N ASP A 21 -13.76 -18.58 0.87
CA ASP A 21 -14.97 -17.78 0.62
C ASP A 21 -15.42 -16.94 1.82
N SER A 22 -15.00 -17.26 3.04
CA SER A 22 -15.33 -16.48 4.25
C SER A 22 -14.34 -15.35 4.53
N SER A 23 -13.18 -15.37 3.86
CA SER A 23 -12.12 -14.39 4.07
C SER A 23 -12.55 -13.01 3.57
N LYS A 24 -12.29 -11.98 4.37
CA LYS A 24 -12.52 -10.57 4.01
C LYS A 24 -11.21 -9.80 4.13
N MET A 25 -10.73 -9.24 3.03
CA MET A 25 -9.46 -8.52 2.96
C MET A 25 -9.62 -7.24 2.15
N ILE A 26 -8.92 -6.19 2.58
CA ILE A 26 -8.77 -4.95 1.82
C ILE A 26 -7.29 -4.66 1.65
N LEU A 27 -6.87 -4.51 0.40
CA LEU A 27 -5.52 -4.16 0.00
C LEU A 27 -5.50 -2.67 -0.39
N MET A 28 -4.61 -1.92 0.24
CA MET A 28 -4.34 -0.52 -0.12
C MET A 28 -2.84 -0.23 -0.02
N SER A 29 -2.32 0.52 -0.99
CA SER A 29 -0.93 0.95 -1.06
C SER A 29 -0.81 2.48 -1.08
N ASP A 30 0.45 2.94 -1.11
CA ASP A 30 0.79 4.32 -1.50
C ASP A 30 0.00 5.34 -0.68
N VAL A 31 0.06 5.17 0.63
CA VAL A 31 -0.54 6.07 1.61
C VAL A 31 0.35 7.27 1.82
N HIS A 32 1.67 7.09 1.85
CA HIS A 32 2.68 8.15 1.98
C HIS A 32 2.45 9.08 3.18
N ARG A 33 2.10 8.53 4.35
CA ARG A 33 1.92 9.31 5.59
C ARG A 33 3.16 10.14 5.88
N GLY A 34 3.01 11.46 5.93
CA GLY A 34 4.10 12.42 6.11
C GLY A 34 4.04 13.13 7.46
N ASP A 35 4.51 14.38 7.48
CA ASP A 35 4.59 15.22 8.69
C ASP A 35 3.44 16.22 8.82
N GLY A 36 2.37 16.09 8.04
CA GLY A 36 1.24 17.03 8.06
C GLY A 36 1.50 18.36 7.36
N SER A 37 2.69 18.56 6.80
CA SER A 37 3.02 19.79 6.08
C SER A 37 2.42 19.80 4.68
N TRP A 38 2.56 20.92 3.96
CA TRP A 38 2.15 21.02 2.55
C TRP A 38 2.85 20.02 1.60
N ALA A 39 3.97 19.43 2.02
CA ALA A 39 4.70 18.41 1.26
C ALA A 39 4.26 16.97 1.60
N ASP A 40 3.29 16.83 2.51
CA ASP A 40 2.67 15.57 2.86
C ASP A 40 1.51 15.25 1.91
N ASP A 41 1.74 14.26 1.05
CA ASP A 41 0.80 13.84 0.01
C ASP A 41 -0.45 13.13 0.60
N PHE A 42 -0.34 12.55 1.81
CA PHE A 42 -1.44 11.86 2.50
C PHE A 42 -2.44 12.82 3.13
N SER A 43 -1.97 13.96 3.65
CA SER A 43 -2.76 14.87 4.49
C SER A 43 -4.09 15.30 3.87
N GLY A 44 -4.15 15.46 2.54
CA GLY A 44 -5.39 15.80 1.83
C GLY A 44 -6.45 14.70 1.80
N ASN A 45 -6.05 13.45 2.04
CA ASN A 45 -6.90 12.26 2.00
C ASN A 45 -7.03 11.55 3.35
N GLU A 46 -6.43 12.07 4.43
CA GLU A 46 -6.44 11.41 5.74
C GLU A 46 -7.85 11.06 6.23
N ASN A 47 -8.78 12.02 6.22
CA ASN A 47 -10.16 11.78 6.64
C ASN A 47 -10.87 10.71 5.80
N LEU A 48 -10.54 10.66 4.51
CA LEU A 48 -11.10 9.72 3.55
C LEU A 48 -10.57 8.30 3.84
N TYR A 49 -9.25 8.18 4.00
CA TYR A 49 -8.60 6.95 4.40
C TYR A 49 -9.09 6.45 5.75
N PHE A 50 -9.17 7.32 6.76
CA PHE A 50 -9.67 6.97 8.08
C PHE A 50 -11.11 6.46 8.05
N ALA A 51 -11.99 7.09 7.27
CA ALA A 51 -13.38 6.64 7.10
C ALA A 51 -13.46 5.28 6.42
N ALA A 52 -12.68 5.05 5.36
CA ALA A 52 -12.61 3.76 4.67
C ALA A 52 -12.08 2.66 5.61
N LEU A 53 -10.96 2.91 6.27
CA LEU A 53 -10.34 1.97 7.21
C LEU A 53 -11.27 1.66 8.39
N THR A 54 -12.04 2.65 8.87
CA THR A 54 -13.06 2.45 9.92
C THR A 54 -14.18 1.53 9.45
N HIS A 55 -14.63 1.68 8.20
CA HIS A 55 -15.61 0.77 7.61
C HIS A 55 -15.07 -0.67 7.58
N TYR A 56 -13.89 -0.89 7.02
CA TYR A 56 -13.27 -2.22 6.97
C TYR A 56 -13.01 -2.82 8.35
N TYR A 57 -12.64 -2.00 9.32
CA TYR A 57 -12.45 -2.44 10.70
C TYR A 57 -13.75 -2.99 11.29
N LYS A 58 -14.87 -2.26 11.11
CA LYS A 58 -16.20 -2.63 11.61
C LYS A 58 -16.74 -3.88 10.92
N GLU A 59 -16.55 -3.97 9.60
CA GLU A 59 -16.99 -5.12 8.78
C GLU A 59 -16.09 -6.36 8.90
N GLN A 60 -15.15 -6.37 9.86
CA GLN A 60 -14.27 -7.49 10.18
C GLN A 60 -13.32 -7.90 9.04
N TYR A 61 -12.88 -6.94 8.24
CA TYR A 61 -11.85 -7.19 7.22
C TYR A 61 -10.47 -7.32 7.86
N THR A 62 -9.59 -8.05 7.18
CA THR A 62 -8.14 -7.95 7.36
C THR A 62 -7.60 -6.85 6.46
N TYR A 63 -6.80 -5.93 7.03
CA TYR A 63 -6.15 -4.87 6.28
C TYR A 63 -4.76 -5.32 5.79
N ILE A 64 -4.47 -5.15 4.50
CA ILE A 64 -3.14 -5.41 3.94
C ILE A 64 -2.61 -4.08 3.38
N GLU A 65 -1.62 -3.52 4.05
CA GLU A 65 -0.90 -2.33 3.57
C GLU A 65 0.17 -2.77 2.56
N LEU A 66 -0.09 -2.50 1.28
CA LEU A 66 0.68 -3.00 0.14
C LEU A 66 1.86 -2.09 -0.23
N GLY A 67 2.62 -1.64 0.77
CA GLY A 67 3.80 -0.80 0.60
C GLY A 67 3.55 0.70 0.49
N ASP A 68 4.62 1.46 0.68
CA ASP A 68 4.63 2.94 0.69
C ASP A 68 3.57 3.52 1.65
N GLY A 69 3.49 2.94 2.85
CA GLY A 69 2.60 3.41 3.89
C GLY A 69 3.06 4.74 4.49
N ASP A 70 4.37 4.89 4.71
CA ASP A 70 4.97 6.06 5.35
C ASP A 70 6.02 6.71 4.44
N GLU A 71 6.07 8.04 4.41
CA GLU A 71 6.96 8.79 3.52
C GLU A 71 8.40 8.91 4.07
N LEU A 72 9.03 7.75 4.29
CA LEU A 72 10.36 7.64 4.89
C LEU A 72 11.50 8.01 3.94
N TRP A 73 11.21 8.46 2.72
CA TRP A 73 12.21 9.13 1.90
C TRP A 73 12.33 10.60 2.27
N LYS A 74 11.21 11.33 2.39
CA LYS A 74 11.24 12.74 2.84
C LYS A 74 11.53 12.87 4.35
N TYR A 75 11.03 11.95 5.17
CA TYR A 75 11.11 12.02 6.63
C TYR A 75 11.99 10.91 7.22
N LYS A 76 12.73 11.21 8.29
CA LYS A 76 13.68 10.24 8.88
C LYS A 76 13.06 9.45 10.02
N ASN A 77 12.17 10.07 10.78
CA ASN A 77 11.71 9.54 12.05
C ASN A 77 10.21 9.38 12.04
N MET A 78 9.74 8.24 12.55
CA MET A 78 8.31 8.05 12.81
C MET A 78 7.76 9.03 13.86
N SER A 79 8.63 9.64 14.69
CA SER A 79 8.22 10.71 15.61
C SER A 79 7.68 11.95 14.90
N ASP A 80 8.03 12.14 13.63
CA ASP A 80 7.56 13.27 12.82
C ASP A 80 6.20 12.94 12.16
N ILE A 81 5.82 11.66 12.11
CA ILE A 81 4.67 11.14 11.35
C ILE A 81 3.54 10.69 12.28
N VAL A 82 3.86 9.84 13.27
CA VAL A 82 2.86 9.19 14.14
C VAL A 82 2.00 10.19 14.92
N PRO A 83 2.56 11.23 15.56
CA PRO A 83 1.74 12.19 16.31
C PRO A 83 0.80 13.01 15.42
N VAL A 84 1.18 13.24 14.16
CA VAL A 84 0.37 14.01 13.19
C VAL A 84 -0.85 13.20 12.77
N HIS A 85 -0.65 11.91 12.48
CA HIS A 85 -1.71 11.00 12.02
C HIS A 85 -2.17 10.04 13.13
N LYS A 86 -2.26 10.53 14.37
CA LYS A 86 -2.51 9.72 15.58
C LYS A 86 -3.75 8.84 15.46
N ASP A 87 -4.84 9.38 14.93
CA ASP A 87 -6.10 8.65 14.76
C ASP A 87 -5.95 7.46 13.79
N THR A 88 -5.28 7.70 12.67
CA THR A 88 -4.97 6.66 11.68
C THR A 88 -4.11 5.55 12.29
N PHE A 89 -3.02 5.89 12.98
CA PHE A 89 -2.19 4.89 13.66
C PHE A 89 -2.92 4.16 14.79
N SER A 90 -3.78 4.85 15.53
CA SER A 90 -4.60 4.25 16.58
C SER A 90 -5.58 3.22 16.01
N LEU A 91 -6.15 3.49 14.84
CA LEU A 91 -7.01 2.53 14.15
C LEU A 91 -6.23 1.34 13.61
N LEU A 92 -5.06 1.57 12.98
CA LEU A 92 -4.16 0.49 12.55
C LEU A 92 -3.72 -0.38 13.73
N GLN A 93 -3.49 0.21 14.91
CA GLN A 93 -3.14 -0.53 16.11
C GLN A 93 -4.26 -1.46 16.56
N LYS A 94 -5.53 -1.09 16.36
CA LYS A 94 -6.66 -2.00 16.63
C LYS A 94 -6.62 -3.22 15.72
N PHE A 95 -6.40 -3.05 14.42
CA PHE A 95 -6.21 -4.19 13.53
C PHE A 95 -4.99 -5.04 13.94
N TYR A 96 -3.89 -4.40 14.33
CA TYR A 96 -2.67 -5.08 14.78
C TYR A 96 -2.90 -5.94 16.01
N ASN A 97 -3.52 -5.39 17.05
CA ASN A 97 -3.80 -6.08 18.29
C ASN A 97 -4.77 -7.26 18.11
N GLU A 98 -5.61 -7.21 17.07
CA GLU A 98 -6.53 -8.29 16.70
C GLU A 98 -5.95 -9.27 15.68
N GLY A 99 -4.70 -9.09 15.23
CA GLY A 99 -4.07 -9.93 14.21
C GLY A 99 -4.70 -9.81 12.83
N ARG A 100 -5.39 -8.70 12.54
CA ARG A 100 -6.11 -8.42 11.27
C ARG A 100 -5.38 -7.40 10.40
N VAL A 101 -4.05 -7.31 10.49
CA VAL A 101 -3.26 -6.46 9.58
C VAL A 101 -1.95 -7.13 9.16
N TYR A 102 -1.60 -6.92 7.89
CA TYR A 102 -0.30 -7.26 7.35
C TYR A 102 0.32 -6.05 6.67
N PHE A 103 1.63 -5.85 6.87
CA PHE A 103 2.37 -4.76 6.26
C PHE A 103 3.42 -5.30 5.29
N ILE A 104 3.39 -4.76 4.07
CA ILE A 104 4.42 -4.90 3.06
C ILE A 104 5.16 -3.56 2.95
N TYR A 105 6.47 -3.58 2.74
CA TYR A 105 7.22 -2.35 2.47
C TYR A 105 7.31 -2.07 0.96
N GLY A 106 7.31 -0.77 0.62
CA GLY A 106 7.53 -0.26 -0.73
C GLY A 106 8.86 0.47 -0.87
N ASN A 107 9.06 1.19 -1.97
CA ASN A 107 10.32 1.88 -2.19
C ASN A 107 10.54 3.05 -1.22
N HIS A 108 9.49 3.81 -0.88
CA HIS A 108 9.59 4.98 0.01
C HIS A 108 9.90 4.59 1.45
N ASP A 109 9.58 3.37 1.85
CA ASP A 109 9.77 2.87 3.20
C ASP A 109 10.56 1.57 3.30
N MET A 110 11.39 1.24 2.30
CA MET A 110 12.29 0.06 2.31
C MET A 110 13.21 -0.05 3.54
N VAL A 111 13.43 1.03 4.29
CA VAL A 111 14.11 0.97 5.59
C VAL A 111 13.41 0.04 6.58
N LYS A 112 12.11 -0.22 6.39
CA LYS A 112 11.31 -1.18 7.15
C LYS A 112 11.75 -2.64 6.93
N SER A 113 12.56 -2.93 5.91
CA SER A 113 13.21 -4.26 5.75
C SER A 113 14.30 -4.53 6.79
N ASN A 114 14.72 -3.51 7.56
CA ASN A 114 15.73 -3.64 8.60
C ASN A 114 15.07 -3.77 9.99
N ASP A 115 15.20 -4.94 10.60
CA ASP A 115 14.61 -5.24 11.92
C ASP A 115 15.04 -4.27 13.02
N HIS A 116 16.29 -3.77 13.00
CA HIS A 116 16.74 -2.80 13.99
C HIS A 116 16.02 -1.46 13.84
N PHE A 117 15.77 -1.02 12.60
CA PHE A 117 14.96 0.17 12.34
C PHE A 117 13.52 -0.05 12.80
N VAL A 118 12.93 -1.20 12.49
CA VAL A 118 11.55 -1.54 12.89
C VAL A 118 11.40 -1.55 14.41
N GLN A 119 12.26 -2.25 15.13
CA GLN A 119 12.22 -2.30 16.60
C GLN A 119 12.38 -0.91 17.23
N LYS A 120 13.24 -0.06 16.66
CA LYS A 120 13.47 1.30 17.14
C LYS A 120 12.27 2.23 16.91
N CYS A 121 11.63 2.13 15.75
CA CYS A 121 10.67 3.13 15.28
C CYS A 121 9.20 2.72 15.37
N PHE A 122 8.91 1.41 15.42
CA PHE A 122 7.53 0.90 15.37
C PHE A 122 7.08 0.16 16.63
N ASN A 123 7.96 -0.11 17.59
CA ASN A 123 7.54 -0.72 18.86
C ASN A 123 6.74 0.25 19.73
N ARG A 124 7.24 1.49 19.88
CA ARG A 124 6.66 2.51 20.76
C ARG A 124 6.81 3.89 20.18
N TYR A 125 5.88 4.79 20.50
CA TYR A 125 5.98 6.21 20.19
C TYR A 125 5.74 7.04 21.45
N TYR A 126 6.18 8.30 21.45
CA TYR A 126 5.91 9.22 22.55
C TYR A 126 4.53 9.85 22.36
N ASP A 127 3.61 9.60 23.28
CA ASP A 127 2.31 10.27 23.32
C ASP A 127 2.42 11.53 24.18
N ALA A 128 2.15 12.69 23.56
CA ALA A 128 2.26 13.99 24.23
C ALA A 128 1.14 14.24 25.25
N GLU A 129 -0.05 13.64 25.05
CA GLU A 129 -1.18 13.76 25.96
C GLU A 129 -0.94 12.92 27.23
N GLU A 130 -0.48 11.68 27.04
CA GLU A 130 -0.15 10.79 28.14
C GLU A 130 1.25 11.05 28.75
N LYS A 131 2.04 11.91 28.11
CA LYS A 131 3.42 12.28 28.48
C LYS A 131 4.35 11.09 28.68
N ARG A 132 4.13 10.00 27.93
CA ARG A 132 4.89 8.74 28.07
C ARG A 132 5.01 8.02 26.73
N HIS A 133 5.96 7.09 26.66
CA HIS A 133 6.01 6.16 25.53
C HIS A 133 4.93 5.09 25.65
N VAL A 134 4.12 4.95 24.61
CA VAL A 134 3.07 3.92 24.50
C VAL A 134 3.41 2.93 23.38
N PRO A 135 2.93 1.68 23.45
CA PRO A 135 3.06 0.73 22.35
C PRO A 135 2.48 1.28 21.04
N LEU A 136 3.11 0.95 19.91
CA LEU A 136 2.57 1.17 18.56
C LEU A 136 2.23 -0.17 17.91
N PHE A 137 3.23 -0.85 17.33
CA PHE A 137 3.12 -2.20 16.76
C PHE A 137 4.27 -3.07 17.29
N GLU A 138 4.20 -3.49 18.55
CA GLU A 138 5.28 -4.24 19.20
C GLU A 138 5.59 -5.55 18.45
N ASN A 139 6.83 -5.69 17.98
CA ASN A 139 7.31 -6.85 17.19
C ASN A 139 6.64 -7.01 15.82
N VAL A 140 6.17 -5.91 15.21
CA VAL A 140 5.61 -5.93 13.87
C VAL A 140 6.61 -6.44 12.84
N LYS A 141 6.09 -7.16 11.83
CA LYS A 141 6.87 -7.63 10.69
C LYS A 141 6.46 -6.89 9.43
N PHE A 142 7.41 -6.22 8.80
CA PHE A 142 7.26 -5.66 7.46
C PHE A 142 7.89 -6.61 6.45
N ARG A 143 7.13 -7.02 5.45
CA ARG A 143 7.52 -8.07 4.49
C ARG A 143 7.79 -7.47 3.12
N GLU A 144 8.59 -8.15 2.31
CA GLU A 144 8.80 -7.75 0.89
C GLU A 144 7.57 -8.09 0.03
N GLY A 145 6.87 -9.17 0.40
CA GLY A 145 5.66 -9.65 -0.24
C GLY A 145 4.93 -10.67 0.63
N LEU A 146 3.71 -10.98 0.23
CA LEU A 146 2.84 -12.00 0.82
C LEU A 146 2.23 -12.85 -0.30
N VAL A 147 1.86 -14.07 0.04
CA VAL A 147 1.13 -14.93 -0.88
C VAL A 147 -0.20 -15.30 -0.25
N LEU A 148 -1.31 -15.03 -0.93
CA LEU A 148 -2.59 -15.59 -0.55
C LEU A 148 -2.78 -16.92 -1.28
N ARG A 149 -3.11 -17.95 -0.51
CA ARG A 149 -3.40 -19.28 -1.03
C ARG A 149 -4.88 -19.59 -0.84
N TYR A 150 -5.63 -19.49 -1.92
CA TYR A 150 -7.04 -19.83 -1.90
C TYR A 150 -7.23 -21.35 -1.84
N LYS A 151 -8.15 -21.79 -0.99
CA LYS A 151 -8.39 -23.20 -0.70
C LYS A 151 -8.57 -24.02 -1.99
N ASP A 152 -7.88 -25.16 -2.04
CA ASP A 152 -7.94 -26.15 -3.14
C ASP A 152 -7.55 -25.62 -4.54
N SER A 153 -6.90 -24.44 -4.64
CA SER A 153 -6.29 -23.95 -5.89
C SER A 153 -4.76 -24.15 -5.90
N ASP A 154 -4.25 -24.54 -7.07
CA ASP A 154 -2.81 -24.58 -7.37
C ASP A 154 -2.25 -23.18 -7.72
N ARG A 155 -3.11 -22.24 -8.12
CA ARG A 155 -2.72 -20.86 -8.38
C ARG A 155 -2.70 -20.08 -7.07
N LYS A 156 -1.68 -19.25 -6.95
CA LYS A 156 -1.44 -18.37 -5.82
C LYS A 156 -1.67 -16.91 -6.22
N ILE A 157 -1.93 -16.07 -5.23
CA ILE A 157 -2.03 -14.61 -5.42
C ILE A 157 -0.82 -13.99 -4.72
N LEU A 158 0.13 -13.48 -5.52
CA LEU A 158 1.27 -12.73 -5.01
C LEU A 158 0.86 -11.28 -4.73
N LEU A 159 1.14 -10.82 -3.52
CA LEU A 159 1.00 -9.45 -3.07
C LEU A 159 2.40 -8.85 -2.91
N ILE A 160 2.72 -7.82 -3.68
CA ILE A 160 3.97 -7.06 -3.56
C ILE A 160 3.67 -5.58 -3.77
N HIS A 161 4.54 -4.68 -3.32
CA HIS A 161 4.33 -3.26 -3.61
C HIS A 161 4.45 -2.94 -5.11
N GLY A 162 5.42 -3.53 -5.83
CA GLY A 162 5.63 -3.34 -7.27
C GLY A 162 6.99 -2.73 -7.63
N HIS A 163 7.68 -2.09 -6.68
CA HIS A 163 9.04 -1.55 -6.87
C HIS A 163 10.06 -2.62 -7.31
N GLN A 164 9.80 -3.90 -7.04
CA GLN A 164 10.58 -5.05 -7.52
C GLN A 164 10.70 -5.05 -9.07
N GLY A 165 9.69 -4.54 -9.77
CA GLY A 165 9.69 -4.38 -11.23
C GLY A 165 10.68 -3.32 -11.76
N SER A 166 11.31 -2.53 -10.88
CA SER A 166 12.20 -1.42 -11.23
C SER A 166 13.58 -1.58 -10.59
N MET A 167 14.64 -1.63 -11.39
CA MET A 167 16.00 -1.73 -10.86
C MET A 167 16.40 -0.48 -10.07
N LEU A 168 15.94 0.71 -10.49
CA LEU A 168 16.24 1.96 -9.80
C LEU A 168 15.57 2.02 -8.43
N ASP A 169 14.33 1.53 -8.33
CA ASP A 169 13.55 1.60 -7.10
C ASP A 169 13.89 0.46 -6.14
N TYR A 170 14.44 -0.63 -6.68
CA TYR A 170 14.92 -1.76 -5.90
C TYR A 170 16.39 -1.61 -5.46
N THR A 171 17.32 -1.44 -6.39
CA THR A 171 18.76 -1.46 -6.10
C THR A 171 19.29 -0.08 -5.71
N PHE A 172 18.83 0.99 -6.36
CA PHE A 172 19.36 2.35 -6.18
C PHE A 172 18.49 3.26 -5.31
N TRP A 173 17.57 2.68 -4.55
CA TRP A 173 16.66 3.38 -3.67
C TRP A 173 17.36 4.34 -2.69
N GLY A 174 18.55 3.98 -2.19
CA GLY A 174 19.30 4.81 -1.25
C GLY A 174 19.75 6.14 -1.86
N LEU A 175 20.14 6.13 -3.14
CA LEU A 175 20.48 7.33 -3.90
C LEU A 175 19.23 8.15 -4.22
N ARG A 176 18.14 7.50 -4.63
CA ARG A 176 16.85 8.19 -4.87
C ARG A 176 16.38 8.89 -3.61
N ARG A 177 16.35 8.18 -2.47
CA ARG A 177 16.04 8.74 -1.16
C ARG A 177 16.90 9.94 -0.81
N PHE A 178 18.21 9.87 -1.06
CA PHE A 178 19.11 11.01 -0.80
C PHE A 178 18.69 12.25 -1.59
N LEU A 179 18.42 12.10 -2.89
CA LEU A 179 17.97 13.20 -3.74
C LEU A 179 16.63 13.77 -3.28
N VAL A 180 15.64 12.89 -3.02
CA VAL A 180 14.32 13.30 -2.52
C VAL A 180 14.45 14.11 -1.23
N ARG A 181 15.19 13.57 -0.26
CA ARG A 181 15.29 14.16 1.08
C ARG A 181 16.01 15.50 1.12
N TYR A 182 17.13 15.61 0.41
CA TYR A 182 18.04 16.74 0.58
C TYR A 182 17.96 17.77 -0.55
N VAL A 183 17.44 17.38 -1.73
CA VAL A 183 17.30 18.24 -2.89
C VAL A 183 15.82 18.55 -3.12
N TRP A 184 15.02 17.54 -3.44
CA TRP A 184 13.65 17.76 -3.93
C TRP A 184 12.71 18.30 -2.87
N LYS A 185 12.73 17.76 -1.64
CA LYS A 185 11.92 18.29 -0.53
C LYS A 185 12.11 19.80 -0.32
N LYS A 186 13.34 20.30 -0.46
CA LYS A 186 13.62 21.73 -0.35
C LYS A 186 13.05 22.51 -1.53
N LEU A 187 13.14 21.97 -2.74
CA LEU A 187 12.64 22.60 -3.95
C LEU A 187 11.10 22.61 -4.02
N GLU A 188 10.43 21.59 -3.46
CA GLU A 188 8.97 21.53 -3.33
C GLU A 188 8.41 22.68 -2.51
N LEU A 189 9.10 23.08 -1.43
CA LEU A 189 8.74 24.27 -0.65
C LEU A 189 8.79 25.57 -1.46
N PHE A 190 9.55 25.60 -2.56
CA PHE A 190 9.62 26.73 -3.50
C PHE A 190 8.74 26.52 -4.75
N GLY A 191 7.85 25.53 -4.74
CA GLY A 191 6.88 25.27 -5.82
C GLY A 191 7.39 24.43 -6.99
N PHE A 192 8.62 23.91 -6.92
CA PHE A 192 9.14 22.96 -7.92
C PHE A 192 8.66 21.54 -7.63
N LYS A 193 8.30 20.78 -8.65
CA LYS A 193 7.81 19.40 -8.46
C LYS A 193 8.96 18.41 -8.57
N ASP A 194 9.03 17.45 -7.65
CA ASP A 194 10.00 16.36 -7.68
C ASP A 194 9.82 15.49 -8.95
N PRO A 195 10.83 15.38 -9.84
CA PRO A 195 10.77 14.54 -11.04
C PRO A 195 10.87 13.04 -10.73
N THR A 196 11.22 12.69 -9.49
CA THR A 196 11.25 11.33 -8.98
C THR A 196 9.87 10.89 -8.44
N SER A 197 8.92 11.83 -8.30
CA SER A 197 7.52 11.52 -8.05
C SER A 197 6.98 10.61 -9.15
N THR A 198 6.51 9.43 -8.75
CA THR A 198 5.93 8.44 -9.65
C THR A 198 4.75 9.03 -10.42
N ALA A 199 4.00 9.99 -9.89
CA ALA A 199 2.78 10.54 -10.49
C ALA A 199 2.88 10.97 -11.97
N LYS A 200 4.06 11.33 -12.51
CA LYS A 200 4.18 11.96 -13.85
C LYS A 200 4.95 11.19 -14.93
N ASN A 201 5.75 10.18 -14.58
CA ASN A 201 6.61 9.50 -15.56
C ASN A 201 5.91 8.24 -16.14
N TYR A 202 5.05 8.45 -17.13
CA TYR A 202 4.26 7.38 -17.75
C TYR A 202 5.13 6.24 -18.32
N HIS A 203 6.20 6.56 -19.06
CA HIS A 203 7.09 5.54 -19.62
C HIS A 203 7.72 4.64 -18.56
N LYS A 204 8.11 5.20 -17.40
CA LYS A 204 8.68 4.41 -16.31
C LYS A 204 7.65 3.44 -15.74
N LYS A 205 6.42 3.92 -15.50
CA LYS A 205 5.32 3.08 -15.01
C LYS A 205 4.97 1.99 -16.01
N ASP A 206 4.90 2.31 -17.30
CA ASP A 206 4.63 1.33 -18.36
C ASP A 206 5.69 0.21 -18.34
N SER A 207 6.97 0.54 -18.18
CA SER A 207 8.05 -0.45 -18.09
C SER A 207 7.94 -1.33 -16.85
N ILE A 208 7.52 -0.78 -15.69
CA ILE A 208 7.29 -1.56 -14.47
C ILE A 208 6.11 -2.51 -14.65
N GLU A 209 4.99 -2.01 -15.16
CA GLU A 209 3.78 -2.81 -15.41
C GLU A 209 4.04 -3.91 -16.44
N GLN A 210 4.86 -3.65 -17.46
CA GLN A 210 5.33 -4.68 -18.40
C GLN A 210 6.12 -5.78 -17.69
N ASN A 211 7.05 -5.43 -16.80
CA ASN A 211 7.83 -6.43 -16.05
C ASN A 211 6.96 -7.26 -15.10
N LEU A 212 5.98 -6.64 -14.43
CA LEU A 212 5.02 -7.33 -13.57
C LEU A 212 4.12 -8.27 -14.37
N THR A 213 3.63 -7.79 -15.52
CA THR A 213 2.82 -8.57 -16.46
C THR A 213 3.61 -9.74 -17.05
N GLU A 214 4.89 -9.53 -17.36
CA GLU A 214 5.78 -10.58 -17.85
C GLU A 214 5.95 -11.70 -16.83
N TRP A 215 6.16 -11.35 -15.55
CA TRP A 215 6.21 -12.34 -14.47
C TRP A 215 4.92 -13.16 -14.37
N VAL A 216 3.75 -12.50 -14.42
CA VAL A 216 2.43 -13.18 -14.41
C VAL A 216 2.28 -14.13 -15.61
N ASN A 217 2.74 -13.72 -16.79
CA ASN A 217 2.72 -14.55 -17.99
C ASN A 217 3.62 -15.78 -17.87
N GLN A 218 4.74 -15.69 -17.15
CA GLN A 218 5.68 -16.80 -16.97
C GLN A 218 5.21 -17.76 -15.86
N GLU A 219 4.89 -17.24 -14.68
CA GLU A 219 4.60 -18.05 -13.48
C GLU A 219 3.13 -18.48 -13.37
N LYS A 220 2.23 -17.88 -14.17
CA LYS A 220 0.79 -18.21 -14.21
C LYS A 220 0.07 -18.07 -12.86
N HIS A 221 0.57 -17.18 -12.02
CA HIS A 221 -0.02 -16.78 -10.75
C HIS A 221 -0.60 -15.37 -10.86
N MET A 222 -1.63 -15.07 -10.06
CA MET A 222 -2.16 -13.71 -9.96
C MET A 222 -1.16 -12.83 -9.21
N LEU A 223 -1.01 -11.57 -9.64
CA LEU A 223 -0.16 -10.58 -8.96
C LEU A 223 -1.00 -9.33 -8.67
N ILE A 224 -1.01 -8.88 -7.42
CA ILE A 224 -1.61 -7.60 -7.01
C ILE A 224 -0.48 -6.68 -6.52
N ALA A 225 -0.39 -5.49 -7.12
CA ALA A 225 0.59 -4.46 -6.76
C ALA A 225 -0.03 -3.06 -6.56
N GLY A 226 0.78 -2.12 -6.08
CA GLY A 226 0.49 -0.68 -6.04
C GLY A 226 1.53 0.07 -6.87
N HIS A 227 2.28 0.99 -6.27
CA HIS A 227 3.50 1.65 -6.77
C HIS A 227 3.35 2.55 -8.00
N THR A 228 2.65 2.11 -9.05
CA THR A 228 2.42 2.90 -10.26
C THR A 228 1.21 3.83 -10.10
N HIS A 229 0.39 3.68 -9.05
CA HIS A 229 -0.80 4.50 -8.78
C HIS A 229 -1.83 4.45 -9.91
N ARG A 230 -1.81 3.40 -10.72
CA ARG A 230 -2.70 3.22 -11.88
C ARG A 230 -3.56 1.99 -11.62
N PRO A 231 -4.76 2.15 -11.05
CA PRO A 231 -5.65 1.02 -10.78
C PRO A 231 -5.86 0.16 -12.03
N MET A 232 -5.69 -1.14 -11.90
CA MET A 232 -5.81 -2.12 -12.99
C MET A 232 -6.59 -3.33 -12.51
N PHE A 233 -7.56 -3.74 -13.32
CA PHE A 233 -8.43 -4.88 -13.05
C PHE A 233 -8.66 -5.65 -14.36
N PRO A 234 -7.84 -6.68 -14.65
CA PRO A 234 -7.89 -7.40 -15.91
C PRO A 234 -9.11 -8.33 -16.01
N ASP A 235 -9.58 -8.54 -17.24
CA ASP A 235 -10.57 -9.57 -17.54
C ASP A 235 -10.01 -10.99 -17.40
N ALA A 236 -10.89 -11.95 -17.11
CA ALA A 236 -10.51 -13.37 -17.14
C ALA A 236 -9.94 -13.73 -18.53
N GLY A 237 -8.84 -14.48 -18.54
CA GLY A 237 -8.10 -14.82 -19.77
C GLY A 237 -7.11 -13.76 -20.26
N LYS A 238 -7.01 -12.59 -19.61
CA LYS A 238 -5.90 -11.65 -19.77
C LYS A 238 -4.79 -11.94 -18.74
N PRO A 239 -3.59 -11.37 -18.89
CA PRO A 239 -2.58 -11.45 -17.84
C PRO A 239 -3.12 -10.92 -16.51
N LEU A 240 -3.06 -11.74 -15.47
CA LEU A 240 -3.66 -11.53 -14.14
C LEU A 240 -2.85 -10.58 -13.24
N TYR A 241 -2.46 -9.44 -13.81
CA TYR A 241 -1.83 -8.35 -13.07
C TYR A 241 -2.88 -7.32 -12.67
N PHE A 242 -3.08 -7.17 -11.35
CA PHE A 242 -3.96 -6.20 -10.73
C PHE A 242 -3.16 -5.08 -10.09
N ASN A 243 -3.75 -3.90 -10.05
CA ASN A 243 -3.19 -2.75 -9.34
C ASN A 243 -4.26 -2.09 -8.46
N ASP A 244 -3.99 -1.92 -7.17
CA ASP A 244 -4.92 -1.34 -6.21
C ASP A 244 -4.98 0.19 -6.27
N GLY A 245 -4.06 0.82 -6.99
CA GLY A 245 -3.99 2.25 -7.24
C GLY A 245 -3.18 2.98 -6.18
N SER A 246 -3.79 3.95 -5.49
CA SER A 246 -3.11 4.69 -4.42
C SER A 246 -4.06 5.39 -3.47
N CYS A 247 -3.53 5.76 -2.31
CA CYS A 247 -4.23 6.57 -1.31
C CYS A 247 -3.93 8.08 -1.37
N VAL A 248 -3.19 8.53 -2.39
CA VAL A 248 -2.77 9.93 -2.58
C VAL A 248 -3.40 10.62 -3.81
N HIS A 249 -4.30 9.94 -4.54
CA HIS A 249 -5.00 10.59 -5.66
C HIS A 249 -5.88 11.74 -5.14
N PRO A 250 -5.93 12.92 -5.80
CA PRO A 250 -6.72 14.04 -5.31
C PRO A 250 -8.19 13.67 -5.00
N ARG A 251 -8.57 13.79 -3.73
CA ARG A 251 -9.94 13.56 -3.21
C ARG A 251 -10.48 12.14 -3.40
N SER A 252 -9.61 11.16 -3.60
CA SER A 252 -10.01 9.77 -3.68
C SER A 252 -8.89 8.81 -3.32
N ILE A 253 -9.24 7.69 -2.74
CA ILE A 253 -8.35 6.54 -2.61
C ILE A 253 -8.97 5.34 -3.29
N THR A 254 -8.14 4.40 -3.70
CA THR A 254 -8.58 3.13 -4.25
C THR A 254 -8.03 1.98 -3.43
N GLY A 255 -8.60 0.80 -3.62
CA GLY A 255 -8.12 -0.43 -3.00
C GLY A 255 -8.76 -1.63 -3.67
N ILE A 256 -8.21 -2.81 -3.42
CA ILE A 256 -8.78 -4.09 -3.87
C ILE A 256 -9.36 -4.82 -2.67
N GLU A 257 -10.63 -5.17 -2.76
CA GLU A 257 -11.29 -6.04 -1.80
C GLU A 257 -11.28 -7.49 -2.29
N ILE A 258 -11.02 -8.40 -1.36
CA ILE A 258 -11.29 -9.83 -1.53
C ILE A 258 -12.29 -10.20 -0.44
N ALA A 259 -13.53 -10.51 -0.81
CA ALA A 259 -14.59 -10.83 0.14
C ALA A 259 -15.63 -11.73 -0.52
N GLU A 260 -16.18 -12.67 0.25
CA GLU A 260 -17.28 -13.54 -0.21
C GLU A 260 -16.93 -14.30 -1.50
N GLY A 261 -15.67 -14.76 -1.62
CA GLY A 261 -15.16 -15.44 -2.81
C GLY A 261 -14.93 -14.54 -4.02
N ASN A 262 -15.11 -13.21 -3.89
CA ASN A 262 -14.99 -12.26 -5.00
C ASN A 262 -13.80 -11.33 -4.84
N ILE A 263 -13.27 -10.83 -5.96
CA ILE A 263 -12.32 -9.71 -6.04
C ILE A 263 -12.99 -8.48 -6.63
N THR A 264 -12.78 -7.31 -6.03
CA THR A 264 -13.40 -6.04 -6.42
C THR A 264 -12.41 -4.89 -6.32
N LEU A 265 -12.28 -4.07 -7.38
CA LEU A 265 -11.58 -2.79 -7.30
C LEU A 265 -12.56 -1.71 -6.86
N VAL A 266 -12.23 -1.01 -5.78
CA VAL A 266 -13.10 0.00 -5.18
C VAL A 266 -12.42 1.36 -5.10
N LYS A 267 -13.26 2.39 -5.02
CA LYS A 267 -12.87 3.77 -4.80
C LYS A 267 -13.64 4.34 -3.64
N TRP A 268 -12.95 5.07 -2.79
CA TRP A 268 -13.57 5.93 -1.79
C TRP A 268 -13.34 7.38 -2.20
N ASN A 269 -14.38 8.20 -2.18
CA ASN A 269 -14.33 9.61 -2.56
C ASN A 269 -15.30 10.45 -1.73
N VAL A 270 -15.08 11.76 -1.75
CA VAL A 270 -16.06 12.72 -1.23
C VAL A 270 -17.20 12.85 -2.24
N LYS A 271 -18.43 12.64 -1.78
CA LYS A 271 -19.68 12.77 -2.51
C LYS A 271 -20.54 13.87 -1.88
N THR A 272 -21.52 14.36 -2.63
CA THR A 272 -22.45 15.42 -2.16
C THR A 272 -23.87 14.92 -2.28
N LYS A 273 -24.71 15.23 -1.28
CA LYS A 273 -26.17 15.10 -1.36
C LYS A 273 -26.79 16.33 -2.03
N ASP A 274 -28.06 16.24 -2.41
CA ASP A 274 -28.81 17.34 -3.04
C ASP A 274 -28.90 18.59 -2.13
N ASP A 275 -28.84 18.40 -0.81
CA ASP A 275 -28.84 19.48 0.19
C ASP A 275 -27.46 20.15 0.40
N GLY A 276 -26.42 19.71 -0.34
CA GLY A 276 -25.06 20.22 -0.22
C GLY A 276 -24.19 19.53 0.84
N THR A 277 -24.73 18.56 1.60
CA THR A 277 -23.96 17.81 2.60
C THR A 277 -22.90 16.94 1.94
N LEU A 278 -21.64 17.11 2.36
CA LEU A 278 -20.53 16.26 1.95
C LEU A 278 -20.49 14.99 2.79
N TYR A 279 -20.23 13.84 2.14
CA TYR A 279 -20.01 12.56 2.81
C TYR A 279 -18.95 11.75 2.08
N ILE A 280 -18.30 10.83 2.80
CA ILE A 280 -17.35 9.89 2.21
C ILE A 280 -18.11 8.64 1.78
N GLY A 281 -18.02 8.28 0.51
CA GLY A 281 -18.74 7.15 -0.06
C GLY A 281 -17.82 6.16 -0.76
N ARG A 282 -18.19 4.88 -0.68
CA ARG A 282 -17.60 3.79 -1.46
C ARG A 282 -18.26 3.69 -2.83
N GLU A 283 -17.49 3.31 -3.83
CA GLU A 283 -17.90 3.06 -5.21
C GLU A 283 -17.12 1.85 -5.76
N VAL A 284 -17.79 0.99 -6.54
CA VAL A 284 -17.14 -0.12 -7.23
C VAL A 284 -16.66 0.38 -8.59
N LEU A 285 -15.36 0.29 -8.84
CA LEU A 285 -14.77 0.65 -10.14
C LEU A 285 -14.77 -0.54 -11.11
N ALA A 286 -14.51 -1.74 -10.60
CA ALA A 286 -14.53 -2.97 -11.37
C ALA A 286 -14.82 -4.19 -10.47
N GLY A 287 -15.51 -5.19 -11.03
CA GLY A 287 -16.04 -6.32 -10.27
C GLY A 287 -17.40 -6.03 -9.63
N PRO A 288 -17.84 -6.81 -8.63
CA PRO A 288 -17.20 -8.03 -8.12
C PRO A 288 -17.06 -9.11 -9.19
N ARG A 289 -16.00 -9.92 -9.11
CA ARG A 289 -15.83 -11.13 -9.93
C ARG A 289 -15.41 -12.30 -9.06
N ASP A 290 -15.89 -13.49 -9.39
CA ASP A 290 -15.54 -14.69 -8.66
C ASP A 290 -14.03 -14.95 -8.80
N LEU A 291 -13.35 -15.07 -7.66
CA LEU A 291 -11.92 -15.29 -7.61
C LEU A 291 -11.54 -16.61 -8.30
N LYS A 292 -12.45 -17.60 -8.31
CA LYS A 292 -12.28 -18.89 -8.99
C LYS A 292 -12.19 -18.77 -10.51
N GLU A 293 -12.67 -17.68 -11.12
CA GLU A 293 -12.47 -17.42 -12.55
C GLU A 293 -10.99 -17.16 -12.90
N TYR A 294 -10.19 -16.80 -11.90
CA TYR A 294 -8.78 -16.45 -12.05
C TYR A 294 -7.82 -17.52 -11.52
N LEU A 295 -8.30 -18.38 -10.63
CA LEU A 295 -7.51 -19.35 -9.88
C LEU A 295 -7.48 -20.76 -10.50
#